data_AF-K0RPK1-F1
#
_entry.id   AF-K0RPK1-F1
#
_cell.length_a   1.000
_cell.length_b   1.000
_cell.length_c   1.000
_cell.angle_alpha   90.00
_cell.angle_beta   90.00
_cell.angle_gamma   90.00
#
_symmetry.space_group_name_H-M   'P 1'
#
loop_
_entity.id
_entity.type
_entity.pdbx_description
1 polymer ?
#
loop_
_entity_poly.entity_id
_entity_poly.type
_entity_poly.pdbx_seq_one_letter_code
_entity_poly.pdbx_strand_id
1 'polypeptide(L)'
;METKGLKKRRLDEGPSAANGGVVTMEDVQRLIDQRVLQAEQATQREQASMQRQVDALVKDNAALKKQVEGVKLETKDLRRRCAVNARSVQVLKKDVKWTYSAPDIPRSHWQSQGHGDQYIAEMTKLVKLIKKITEKLRNGTANDPFTPKIYLKSDVSLAHDDILLPHWSLSDAIQLEFFLGWLFTMPVSGHAPAPPALRRNK
;
A
#
# COMPACT_ATOMS: atom_id res chain seq x y z
N MET A 1 -21.35 -25.46 -26.30
CA MET A 1 -22.22 -26.37 -25.51
C MET A 1 -23.53 -26.51 -26.27
N GLU A 2 -23.72 -27.69 -26.88
CA GLU A 2 -25.00 -28.11 -27.47
C GLU A 2 -26.02 -28.34 -26.35
N THR A 3 -27.28 -27.98 -26.58
CA THR A 3 -28.40 -28.67 -25.92
C THR A 3 -29.44 -29.06 -26.95
N LYS A 4 -29.55 -30.38 -27.09
CA LYS A 4 -30.46 -31.13 -27.95
C LYS A 4 -31.88 -31.08 -27.42
N GLY A 5 -32.83 -31.04 -28.36
CA GLY A 5 -34.01 -31.90 -28.36
C GLY A 5 -35.29 -31.32 -27.77
N LEU A 6 -36.35 -31.27 -28.58
CA LEU A 6 -37.68 -31.59 -28.08
C LEU A 6 -38.40 -32.55 -29.04
N LYS A 7 -38.77 -33.68 -28.46
CA LYS A 7 -39.35 -34.87 -29.07
C LYS A 7 -40.84 -34.91 -28.73
N LYS A 8 -41.67 -35.03 -29.77
CA LYS A 8 -42.95 -35.78 -29.82
C LYS A 8 -44.10 -35.29 -28.90
N ARG A 9 -45.27 -35.05 -29.50
CA ARG A 9 -46.50 -35.81 -29.19
C ARG A 9 -47.56 -35.61 -30.29
N ARG A 10 -48.22 -36.74 -30.58
CA ARG A 10 -49.21 -36.99 -31.63
C ARG A 10 -50.47 -36.14 -31.41
N LEU A 11 -51.02 -35.62 -32.50
CA LEU A 11 -52.45 -35.31 -32.60
C LEU A 11 -53.18 -36.62 -32.80
N ASP A 12 -53.94 -37.04 -31.80
CA ASP A 12 -55.12 -37.88 -32.01
C ASP A 12 -56.03 -37.74 -30.79
N GLU A 13 -57.17 -37.09 -30.97
CA GLU A 13 -58.43 -37.39 -30.27
C GLU A 13 -59.55 -36.63 -30.99
N GLY A 14 -60.53 -37.40 -31.46
CA GLY A 14 -61.67 -36.93 -32.24
C GLY A 14 -62.81 -36.34 -31.38
N PRO A 15 -64.07 -36.61 -31.74
CA PRO A 15 -64.97 -35.60 -32.28
C PRO A 15 -66.12 -35.22 -31.32
N SER A 16 -66.91 -34.23 -31.76
CA SER A 16 -68.31 -33.99 -31.34
C SER A 16 -68.53 -33.16 -30.08
N ALA A 17 -69.04 -31.93 -30.27
CA ALA A 17 -70.41 -31.59 -29.87
C ALA A 17 -70.68 -30.12 -30.20
N ALA A 18 -71.84 -29.89 -30.80
CA ALA A 18 -72.41 -28.58 -31.06
C ALA A 18 -72.50 -27.74 -29.78
N ASN A 19 -71.95 -26.53 -29.83
CA ASN A 19 -72.38 -25.40 -29.00
C ASN A 19 -72.00 -24.12 -29.75
N GLY A 20 -72.82 -23.75 -30.74
CA GLY A 20 -72.83 -22.39 -31.29
C GLY A 20 -73.44 -21.45 -30.24
N GLY A 21 -72.69 -21.16 -29.18
CA GLY A 21 -73.06 -20.11 -28.22
C GLY A 21 -73.00 -18.76 -28.93
N VAL A 22 -74.13 -18.07 -29.01
CA VAL A 22 -74.18 -16.69 -29.48
C VAL A 22 -73.31 -15.87 -28.53
N VAL A 23 -72.15 -15.41 -29.00
CA VAL A 23 -71.30 -14.47 -28.27
C VAL A 23 -72.11 -13.18 -28.13
N THR A 24 -72.40 -12.82 -26.88
CA THR A 24 -73.15 -11.59 -26.58
C THR A 24 -72.20 -10.39 -26.60
N MET A 25 -72.72 -9.19 -26.82
CA MET A 25 -71.90 -7.97 -26.82
C MET A 25 -71.24 -7.74 -25.45
N GLU A 26 -71.92 -8.17 -24.38
CA GLU A 26 -71.45 -8.13 -23.01
C GLU A 26 -70.20 -9.00 -22.80
N ASP A 27 -70.11 -10.16 -23.47
CA ASP A 27 -68.93 -11.04 -23.41
C ASP A 27 -67.71 -10.40 -24.07
N VAL A 28 -67.91 -9.68 -25.18
CA VAL A 28 -66.84 -8.93 -25.87
C VAL A 28 -66.37 -7.76 -25.01
N GLN A 29 -67.29 -7.02 -24.39
CA GLN A 29 -66.94 -5.91 -23.50
C GLN A 29 -66.13 -6.40 -22.29
N ARG A 30 -66.54 -7.50 -21.64
CA ARG A 30 -65.79 -8.12 -20.54
C ARG A 30 -64.39 -8.56 -20.95
N LEU A 31 -64.23 -9.10 -22.17
CA LEU A 31 -62.93 -9.49 -22.69
C LEU A 31 -62.02 -8.27 -22.92
N ILE A 32 -62.57 -7.17 -23.45
CA ILE A 32 -61.83 -5.91 -23.62
C ILE A 32 -61.37 -5.38 -22.26
N ASP A 33 -62.26 -5.28 -21.28
CA ASP A 33 -61.92 -4.79 -19.94
C ASP A 33 -60.84 -5.66 -19.27
N GLN A 34 -60.93 -6.98 -19.45
CA GLN A 34 -59.90 -7.91 -18.96
C GLN A 34 -58.54 -7.68 -19.63
N ARG A 35 -58.51 -7.44 -20.94
CA ARG A 35 -57.27 -7.20 -21.69
C ARG A 35 -56.66 -5.85 -21.33
N VAL A 36 -57.48 -4.81 -21.15
CA VAL A 36 -57.04 -3.50 -20.68
C VAL A 36 -56.40 -3.62 -19.30
N LEU A 37 -57.07 -4.28 -18.36
CA LEU A 37 -56.53 -4.50 -17.01
C LEU A 37 -55.22 -5.27 -17.03
N GLN A 38 -55.10 -6.31 -17.88
CA GLN A 38 -53.85 -7.06 -18.04
C GLN A 38 -52.72 -6.20 -18.60
N ALA A 39 -53.01 -5.36 -19.60
CA ALA A 39 -52.04 -4.45 -20.21
C ALA A 39 -51.55 -3.41 -19.20
N GLU A 40 -52.46 -2.79 -18.45
CA GLU A 40 -52.11 -1.82 -17.39
C GLU A 40 -51.22 -2.46 -16.32
N GLN A 41 -51.57 -3.67 -15.86
CA GLN A 41 -50.74 -4.36 -14.88
C GLN A 41 -49.37 -4.75 -15.45
N ALA A 42 -49.28 -5.14 -16.73
CA ALA A 42 -48.00 -5.43 -17.38
C ALA A 42 -47.12 -4.17 -17.44
N THR A 43 -47.68 -3.03 -17.88
CA THR A 43 -46.97 -1.75 -17.92
C THR A 43 -46.52 -1.29 -16.53
N GLN A 44 -47.37 -1.45 -15.50
CA GLN A 44 -46.99 -1.12 -14.12
C GLN A 44 -45.85 -2.00 -13.60
N ARG A 45 -45.84 -3.29 -13.92
CA ARG A 45 -44.75 -4.20 -13.54
C ARG A 45 -43.45 -3.84 -14.24
N GLU A 46 -43.51 -3.50 -15.53
CA GLU A 46 -42.35 -3.05 -16.29
C GLU A 46 -41.80 -1.73 -15.74
N GLN A 47 -42.66 -0.75 -15.46
CA GLN A 47 -42.27 0.51 -14.84
C GLN A 47 -41.61 0.30 -13.48
N ALA A 48 -42.19 -0.55 -12.62
CA ALA A 48 -41.60 -0.88 -11.32
C ALA A 48 -40.25 -1.60 -11.46
N SER A 49 -40.09 -2.46 -12.47
CA SER A 49 -38.82 -3.12 -12.77
C SER A 49 -37.76 -2.12 -13.23
N MET A 50 -38.10 -1.24 -14.18
CA MET A 50 -37.22 -0.20 -14.67
C MET A 50 -36.80 0.76 -13.55
N GLN A 51 -37.73 1.18 -12.69
CA GLN A 51 -37.43 2.07 -11.58
C GLN A 51 -36.40 1.46 -10.63
N ARG A 52 -36.54 0.17 -10.29
CA ARG A 52 -35.55 -0.54 -9.45
C ARG A 52 -34.17 -0.60 -10.10
N GLN A 53 -34.10 -0.80 -11.42
CA GLN A 53 -32.84 -0.80 -12.15
C GLN A 53 -32.20 0.59 -12.16
N VAL A 54 -32.98 1.64 -12.39
CA VAL A 54 -32.51 3.03 -12.31
C VAL A 54 -31.97 3.34 -10.91
N ASP A 55 -32.70 2.97 -9.86
CA ASP A 55 -32.27 3.20 -8.48
C ASP A 55 -30.97 2.45 -8.14
N ALA A 56 -30.81 1.23 -8.65
CA ALA A 56 -29.58 0.46 -8.51
C ALA A 56 -28.41 1.14 -9.22
N LEU A 57 -28.59 1.54 -10.48
CA LEU A 57 -27.57 2.25 -11.26
C LEU A 57 -27.18 3.60 -10.64
N VAL A 58 -28.14 4.32 -10.04
CA VAL A 58 -27.86 5.58 -9.32
C VAL A 58 -26.97 5.31 -8.11
N LYS A 59 -27.25 4.25 -7.33
CA LYS A 59 -26.41 3.86 -6.19
C LYS A 59 -25.01 3.46 -6.62
N ASP A 60 -24.89 2.65 -7.66
CA ASP A 60 -23.61 2.21 -8.18
C ASP A 60 -22.78 3.38 -8.73
N ASN A 61 -23.41 4.30 -9.46
CA ASN A 61 -22.74 5.53 -9.92
C ASN A 61 -22.24 6.40 -8.76
N ALA A 62 -23.02 6.54 -7.69
CA ALA A 62 -22.58 7.28 -6.51
C ALA A 62 -21.37 6.60 -5.83
N ALA A 63 -21.38 5.27 -5.73
CA ALA A 63 -20.27 4.51 -5.19
C ALA A 63 -19.00 4.64 -6.05
N LEU A 64 -19.13 4.50 -7.39
CA LEU A 64 -18.03 4.66 -8.32
C LEU A 64 -17.43 6.06 -8.26
N LYS A 65 -18.27 7.10 -8.19
CA LYS A 65 -17.81 8.49 -8.06
C LYS A 65 -16.96 8.70 -6.80
N LYS A 66 -17.35 8.09 -5.68
CA LYS A 66 -16.57 8.14 -4.44
C LYS A 66 -15.22 7.44 -4.59
N GLN A 67 -15.18 6.28 -5.24
CA GLN A 67 -13.93 5.55 -5.50
C GLN A 67 -12.98 6.36 -6.41
N VAL A 68 -13.51 6.97 -7.47
CA VAL A 68 -12.73 7.82 -8.39
C VAL A 68 -12.08 8.99 -7.66
N GLU A 69 -12.81 9.69 -6.80
CA GLU A 69 -12.23 10.79 -6.01
C GLU A 69 -11.20 10.28 -4.99
N GLY A 70 -11.40 9.10 -4.39
CA GLY A 70 -10.41 8.46 -3.53
C GLY A 70 -9.09 8.18 -4.26
N VAL A 71 -9.14 7.48 -5.40
CA VAL A 71 -7.97 7.17 -6.21
C VAL A 71 -7.25 8.43 -6.71
N LYS A 72 -8.01 9.48 -7.03
CA LYS A 72 -7.44 10.78 -7.44
C LYS A 72 -6.67 11.48 -6.33
N LEU A 73 -7.14 11.38 -5.09
CA LEU A 73 -6.42 11.88 -3.91
C LEU A 73 -5.13 11.10 -3.67
N GLU A 74 -5.20 9.76 -3.70
CA GLU A 74 -4.03 8.90 -3.55
C GLU A 74 -2.98 9.15 -4.64
N THR A 75 -3.41 9.31 -5.89
CA THR A 75 -2.51 9.62 -7.01
C THR A 75 -1.80 10.96 -6.81
N LYS A 76 -2.50 11.98 -6.30
CA LYS A 76 -1.90 13.28 -5.97
C LYS A 76 -0.87 13.15 -4.84
N ASP A 77 -1.19 12.41 -3.79
CA ASP A 77 -0.26 12.15 -2.68
C ASP A 77 0.99 11.43 -3.15
N LEU A 78 0.83 10.33 -3.90
CA LEU A 78 1.94 9.58 -4.47
C LEU A 78 2.83 10.45 -5.36
N ARG A 79 2.23 11.29 -6.22
CA ARG A 79 2.99 12.23 -7.06
C ARG A 79 3.78 13.23 -6.21
N ARG A 80 3.21 13.77 -5.13
CA ARG A 80 3.91 14.66 -4.19
C ARG A 80 5.09 13.95 -3.54
N ARG A 81 4.89 12.72 -3.07
CA ARG A 81 5.93 11.89 -2.43
C ARG A 81 7.07 11.57 -3.40
N CYS A 82 6.75 11.17 -4.63
CA CYS A 82 7.75 10.95 -5.68
C CYS A 82 8.54 12.23 -5.99
N ALA A 83 7.89 13.39 -6.03
CA ALA A 83 8.58 14.66 -6.24
C ALA A 83 9.53 15.03 -5.09
N VAL A 84 9.15 14.78 -3.84
CA VAL A 84 10.03 14.97 -2.67
C VAL A 84 11.23 14.04 -2.75
N ASN A 85 11.00 12.74 -2.97
CA ASN A 85 12.05 11.75 -3.06
C ASN A 85 13.01 12.05 -4.23
N ALA A 86 12.50 12.41 -5.40
CA ALA A 86 13.32 12.81 -6.54
C ALA A 86 14.26 13.99 -6.21
N ARG A 87 13.78 14.98 -5.44
CA ARG A 87 14.62 16.07 -4.95
C ARG A 87 15.67 15.59 -3.95
N SER A 88 15.30 14.74 -2.99
CA SER A 88 16.25 14.14 -2.04
C SER A 88 17.35 13.38 -2.78
N VAL A 89 17.00 12.53 -3.73
CA VAL A 89 17.95 11.81 -4.58
C VAL A 89 18.81 12.76 -5.40
N GLN A 90 18.27 13.84 -5.97
CA GLN A 90 19.07 14.83 -6.67
C GLN A 90 20.07 15.55 -5.76
N VAL A 91 19.68 15.89 -4.53
CA VAL A 91 20.59 16.47 -3.53
C VAL A 91 21.70 15.47 -3.18
N LEU A 92 21.36 14.19 -3.02
CA LEU A 92 22.33 13.12 -2.75
C LEU A 92 23.24 12.83 -3.94
N LYS A 93 22.74 12.98 -5.17
CA LYS A 93 23.48 12.76 -6.43
C LYS A 93 24.37 13.92 -6.83
N LYS A 94 24.10 15.16 -6.37
CA LYS A 94 25.04 16.25 -6.59
C LYS A 94 26.34 15.83 -5.92
N ASP A 95 27.35 15.55 -6.74
CA ASP A 95 28.68 15.09 -6.37
C ASP A 95 29.34 16.11 -5.43
N VAL A 96 28.92 16.11 -4.17
CA VAL A 96 29.74 16.62 -3.09
C VAL A 96 30.92 15.66 -3.07
N LYS A 97 32.12 16.17 -3.38
CA LYS A 97 33.39 15.50 -3.12
C LYS A 97 33.47 15.25 -1.61
N TRP A 98 32.72 14.27 -1.15
CA TRP A 98 32.57 13.96 0.24
C TRP A 98 33.84 13.23 0.65
N THR A 99 34.52 13.79 1.64
CA THR A 99 35.68 13.18 2.26
C THR A 99 35.32 12.85 3.70
N TYR A 100 35.89 11.76 4.20
CA TYR A 100 35.72 11.38 5.60
C TYR A 100 36.39 12.46 6.48
N SER A 101 35.58 13.29 7.13
CA SER A 101 36.05 14.49 7.85
C SER A 101 36.28 14.28 9.35
N ALA A 102 35.90 13.12 9.89
CA ALA A 102 36.09 12.85 11.32
C ALA A 102 37.59 12.72 11.65
N PRO A 103 38.07 13.39 12.72
CA PRO A 103 39.47 13.37 13.10
C PRO A 103 39.91 12.00 13.60
N ASP A 104 41.21 11.70 13.51
CA ASP A 104 41.74 10.51 14.18
C ASP A 104 41.72 10.70 15.70
N ILE A 105 41.37 9.63 16.44
CA ILE A 105 41.31 9.66 17.90
C ILE A 105 42.67 9.25 18.46
N PRO A 106 43.36 10.12 19.22
CA PRO A 106 44.69 9.83 19.72
C PRO A 106 44.65 8.73 20.79
N ARG A 107 45.71 7.91 20.83
CA ARG A 107 45.88 6.86 21.85
C ARG A 107 45.79 7.40 23.28
N SER A 108 46.28 8.61 23.51
CA SER A 108 46.28 9.26 24.82
C SER A 108 44.87 9.49 25.39
N HIS A 109 43.86 9.68 24.54
CA HIS A 109 42.46 9.82 24.95
C HIS A 109 41.98 8.59 25.73
N TRP A 110 42.26 7.39 25.21
CA TRP A 110 41.85 6.16 25.86
C TRP A 110 42.66 5.88 27.13
N GLN A 111 43.95 6.22 27.12
CA GLN A 111 44.82 6.04 28.29
C GLN A 111 44.41 6.94 29.45
N SER A 112 44.04 8.20 29.20
CA SER A 112 43.60 9.12 30.25
C SER A 112 42.29 8.68 30.90
N GLN A 113 41.48 7.89 30.21
CA GLN A 113 40.26 7.26 30.74
C GLN A 113 40.54 5.94 31.50
N GLY A 114 41.80 5.52 31.61
CA GLY A 114 42.20 4.29 32.31
C GLY A 114 42.03 3.03 31.48
N HIS A 115 41.85 3.13 30.16
CA HIS A 115 41.73 1.97 29.30
C HIS A 115 43.09 1.36 28.96
N GLY A 116 43.19 0.03 29.08
CA GLY A 116 44.39 -0.73 28.74
C GLY A 116 44.56 -0.94 27.23
N ASP A 117 45.77 -1.35 26.83
CA ASP A 117 46.20 -1.46 25.43
C ASP A 117 45.28 -2.31 24.53
N GLN A 118 44.67 -3.37 25.06
CA GLN A 118 43.73 -4.21 24.32
C GLN A 118 42.48 -3.43 23.91
N TYR A 119 41.92 -2.61 24.81
CA TYR A 119 40.77 -1.77 24.51
C TYR A 119 41.12 -0.72 23.46
N ILE A 120 42.28 -0.08 23.60
CA ILE A 120 42.79 0.91 22.65
C ILE A 120 42.92 0.31 21.25
N ALA A 121 43.46 -0.91 21.16
CA ALA A 121 43.63 -1.61 19.89
C ALA A 121 42.27 -1.91 19.21
N GLU A 122 41.28 -2.37 19.97
CA GLU A 122 39.93 -2.64 19.45
C GLU A 122 39.20 -1.34 19.06
N MET A 123 39.32 -0.24 19.82
CA MET A 123 38.77 1.06 19.46
C MET A 123 39.40 1.62 18.17
N THR A 124 40.73 1.51 18.05
CA THR A 124 41.44 1.92 16.83
C THR A 124 40.97 1.12 15.61
N LYS A 125 40.75 -0.18 15.80
CA LYS A 125 40.23 -1.07 14.75
C LYS A 125 38.79 -0.71 14.37
N LEU A 126 37.93 -0.43 15.35
CA LEU A 126 36.55 -0.01 15.14
C LEU A 126 36.48 1.27 14.30
N VAL A 127 37.23 2.32 14.67
CA VAL A 127 37.26 3.60 13.95
C VAL A 127 37.69 3.41 12.49
N LYS A 128 38.74 2.61 12.25
CA LYS A 128 39.19 2.26 10.89
C LYS A 128 38.12 1.52 10.08
N LEU A 129 37.37 0.62 10.71
CA LEU A 129 36.26 -0.09 10.07
C LEU A 129 35.11 0.85 9.72
N ILE A 130 34.71 1.73 10.64
CA ILE A 130 33.67 2.74 10.39
C ILE A 130 34.04 3.59 9.18
N LYS A 131 35.29 4.08 9.13
CA LYS A 131 35.81 4.84 7.98
C LYS A 131 35.72 4.07 6.67
N LYS A 132 36.24 2.84 6.64
CA LYS A 132 36.26 2.01 5.42
C LYS A 132 34.86 1.64 4.92
N ILE A 133 33.94 1.30 5.82
CA ILE A 133 32.54 0.98 5.47
C ILE A 133 31.84 2.22 4.91
N THR A 134 32.04 3.36 5.56
CA THR A 134 31.51 4.65 5.14
C THR A 134 31.94 5.01 3.72
N GLU A 135 33.24 4.90 3.43
CA GLU A 135 33.80 5.15 2.09
C GLU A 135 33.19 4.21 1.05
N LYS A 136 33.03 2.91 1.38
CA LYS A 136 32.36 1.94 0.49
C LYS A 136 30.89 2.28 0.24
N LEU A 137 30.14 2.65 1.27
CA LEU A 137 28.73 3.06 1.16
C LEU A 137 28.57 4.27 0.24
N ARG A 138 29.44 5.28 0.40
CA ARG A 138 29.42 6.49 -0.42
C ARG A 138 29.82 6.24 -1.88
N ASN A 139 30.76 5.34 -2.10
CA ASN A 139 31.19 4.95 -3.46
C ASN A 139 30.24 3.93 -4.13
N GLY A 140 29.14 3.54 -3.47
CA GLY A 140 28.19 2.55 -3.99
C GLY A 140 28.73 1.12 -4.07
N THR A 141 29.85 0.83 -3.40
CA THR A 141 30.52 -0.48 -3.43
C THR A 141 30.21 -1.34 -2.20
N ALA A 142 29.21 -0.97 -1.40
CA ALA A 142 28.84 -1.70 -0.18
C ALA A 142 28.18 -3.08 -0.41
N ASN A 143 27.73 -3.37 -1.64
CA ASN A 143 27.21 -4.69 -2.02
C ASN A 143 28.33 -5.70 -2.36
N ASP A 144 29.59 -5.26 -2.30
CA ASP A 144 30.74 -6.12 -2.45
C ASP A 144 30.75 -7.18 -1.32
N PRO A 145 30.82 -8.49 -1.63
CA PRO A 145 30.97 -9.53 -0.61
C PRO A 145 32.22 -9.34 0.27
N PHE A 146 33.21 -8.56 -0.18
CA PHE A 146 34.37 -8.14 0.60
C PHE A 146 34.14 -6.84 1.40
N THR A 147 32.89 -6.39 1.58
CA THR A 147 32.57 -5.27 2.46
C THR A 147 32.90 -5.64 3.90
N PRO A 148 33.78 -4.86 4.57
CA PRO A 148 34.16 -5.15 5.95
C PRO A 148 32.92 -5.15 6.82
N LYS A 149 32.72 -6.21 7.59
CA LYS A 149 31.73 -6.27 8.64
C LYS A 149 32.38 -5.90 9.96
N ILE A 150 31.64 -5.22 10.82
CA ILE A 150 32.12 -4.88 12.15
C ILE A 150 32.00 -6.14 13.01
N TYR A 151 33.14 -6.82 13.20
CA TYR A 151 33.28 -7.92 14.16
C TYR A 151 34.19 -7.45 15.29
N LEU A 152 33.57 -7.15 16.43
CA LEU A 152 34.26 -6.87 17.68
C LEU A 152 34.51 -8.19 18.40
N LYS A 153 35.66 -8.33 19.07
CA LYS A 153 35.89 -9.45 19.96
C LYS A 153 34.91 -9.35 21.13
N SER A 154 34.21 -10.44 21.44
CA SER A 154 33.23 -10.52 22.53
C SER A 154 33.79 -10.11 23.89
N ASP A 155 35.10 -10.27 24.07
CA ASP A 155 35.75 -10.16 25.37
C ASP A 155 36.11 -8.71 25.73
N VAL A 156 35.87 -7.76 24.82
CA VAL A 156 36.13 -6.33 25.03
C VAL A 156 34.82 -5.56 24.93
N SER A 157 34.24 -5.20 26.08
CA SER A 157 33.09 -4.31 26.14
C SER A 157 33.52 -2.90 25.76
N LEU A 158 33.19 -2.46 24.54
CA LEU A 158 33.45 -1.09 24.08
C LEU A 158 32.39 -0.15 24.66
N ALA A 159 32.83 0.85 25.41
CA ALA A 159 31.94 1.86 25.97
C ALA A 159 31.55 2.89 24.90
N HIS A 160 30.38 3.48 25.06
CA HIS A 160 30.01 4.67 24.30
C HIS A 160 30.89 5.86 24.75
N ASP A 161 31.41 6.62 23.80
CA ASP A 161 32.19 7.84 24.03
C ASP A 161 31.81 8.89 22.99
N ASP A 162 31.59 10.12 23.44
CA ASP A 162 31.20 11.25 22.59
C ASP A 162 32.28 11.60 21.54
N ILE A 163 33.54 11.23 21.78
CA ILE A 163 34.61 11.39 20.79
C ILE A 163 34.35 10.61 19.50
N LEU A 164 33.47 9.60 19.54
CA LEU A 164 33.06 8.84 18.37
C LEU A 164 31.97 9.54 17.55
N LEU A 165 31.28 10.55 18.10
CA LEU A 165 30.16 11.23 17.41
C LEU A 165 30.52 11.74 16.01
N PRO A 166 31.68 12.35 15.76
CA PRO A 166 32.08 12.74 14.41
C PRO A 166 32.12 11.55 13.44
N HIS A 167 32.53 10.37 13.92
CA HIS A 167 32.59 9.14 13.13
C HIS A 167 31.19 8.53 12.88
N TRP A 168 30.21 8.82 13.75
CA TRP A 168 28.81 8.39 13.62
C TRP A 168 27.91 9.39 12.87
N SER A 169 28.33 10.66 12.75
CA SER A 169 27.58 11.74 12.08
C SER A 169 27.32 11.49 10.59
N LEU A 170 27.81 10.38 10.05
CA LEU A 170 27.33 9.87 8.77
C LEU A 170 25.82 9.60 8.76
N SER A 171 25.23 9.36 9.93
CA SER A 171 23.78 9.28 10.08
C SER A 171 23.11 10.59 9.68
N ASP A 172 23.67 11.77 9.94
CA ASP A 172 23.03 13.05 9.57
C ASP A 172 22.99 13.26 8.06
N ALA A 173 24.01 12.74 7.36
CA ALA A 173 24.04 12.73 5.90
C ALA A 173 23.17 11.61 5.27
N ILE A 174 22.57 10.74 6.08
CA ILE A 174 21.54 9.75 5.73
C ILE A 174 20.15 10.16 6.33
N GLN A 175 20.11 11.01 7.36
CA GLN A 175 18.91 11.45 8.09
C GLN A 175 18.19 12.63 7.43
N LEU A 176 18.21 12.71 6.10
CA LEU A 176 17.17 13.48 5.39
C LEU A 176 15.97 12.61 4.97
N GLU A 177 16.01 11.29 5.18
CA GLU A 177 14.89 10.40 4.83
C GLU A 177 14.20 9.69 6.01
N PHE A 178 14.90 9.40 7.12
CA PHE A 178 14.28 8.63 8.22
C PHE A 178 13.41 9.50 9.16
N PHE A 179 13.79 10.77 9.40
CA PHE A 179 13.03 11.69 10.26
C PHE A 179 11.76 12.23 9.57
N LEU A 180 11.79 12.36 8.23
CA LEU A 180 10.59 12.63 7.42
C LEU A 180 9.79 11.34 7.14
N GLY A 181 10.36 10.15 7.33
CA GLY A 181 9.62 8.89 7.25
C GLY A 181 8.66 8.71 8.42
N TRP A 182 9.12 8.96 9.65
CA TRP A 182 8.32 8.76 10.87
C TRP A 182 7.19 9.80 11.04
N LEU A 183 7.38 11.04 10.56
CA LEU A 183 6.32 12.07 10.58
C LEU A 183 5.20 11.82 9.54
N PHE A 184 5.43 10.96 8.54
CA PHE A 184 4.52 10.72 7.41
C PHE A 184 3.85 9.33 7.44
N THR A 185 4.20 8.47 8.40
CA THR A 185 3.54 7.16 8.66
C THR A 185 2.40 7.25 9.68
N MET A 186 1.59 8.32 9.64
CA MET A 186 0.31 8.33 10.35
C MET A 186 -0.82 7.87 9.41
N PRO A 187 -1.57 6.80 9.74
CA PRO A 187 -2.81 6.52 9.04
C PRO A 187 -3.88 7.54 9.45
N VAL A 188 -4.66 8.02 8.46
CA VAL A 188 -5.82 8.92 8.66
C VAL A 188 -6.96 8.24 9.46
N SER A 189 -6.83 6.95 9.81
CA SER A 189 -7.80 6.22 10.64
C SER A 189 -7.23 5.83 12.01
N GLY A 190 -7.45 6.69 13.00
CA GLY A 190 -8.25 6.33 14.19
C GLY A 190 -7.75 5.34 15.25
N HIS A 191 -6.53 4.81 15.24
CA HIS A 191 -5.97 4.14 16.43
C HIS A 191 -4.43 4.19 16.45
N ALA A 192 -3.87 4.78 17.50
CA ALA A 192 -2.42 4.90 17.70
C ALA A 192 -1.89 3.67 18.46
N PRO A 193 -0.91 2.92 17.92
CA PRO A 193 -0.12 2.00 18.72
C PRO A 193 1.01 2.75 19.44
N ALA A 194 1.26 2.37 20.70
CA ALA A 194 2.39 2.88 21.48
C ALA A 194 3.73 2.55 20.79
N PRO A 195 4.75 3.43 20.92
CA PRO A 195 6.06 3.19 20.32
C PRO A 195 6.69 1.90 20.87
N PRO A 196 7.36 1.07 20.04
CA PRO A 196 8.11 -0.06 20.54
C PRO A 196 9.29 0.46 21.37
N ALA A 197 9.25 0.18 22.68
CA ALA A 197 10.31 0.48 23.61
C ALA A 197 11.63 -0.18 23.17
N LEU A 198 12.73 0.55 23.28
CA LEU A 198 14.08 0.01 23.24
C LEU A 198 14.19 -1.13 24.27
N ARG A 199 14.13 -2.39 23.81
CA ARG A 199 14.48 -3.54 24.64
C ARG A 199 15.98 -3.48 24.93
N ARG A 200 16.31 -3.13 26.17
CA ARG A 200 17.54 -3.55 26.84
C ARG A 200 17.55 -5.08 26.88
N ASN A 201 18.54 -5.71 26.27
CA ASN A 201 18.84 -7.12 26.51
C ASN A 201 19.40 -7.27 27.94
N LYS A 202 18.94 -8.30 28.65
CA LYS A 202 19.77 -9.02 29.61
C LYS A 202 20.42 -10.19 28.88
#